data_AF-A0A2V8CWY2-F1
#
_entry.id   AF-A0A2V8CWY2-F1
#
_cell.length_a   1.000
_cell.length_b   1.000
_cell.length_c   1.000
_cell.angle_alpha   90.00
_cell.angle_beta   90.00
_cell.angle_gamma   90.00
#
_symmetry.space_group_name_H-M   'P 1'
#
loop_
_entity.id
_entity.type
_entity.pdbx_description
1 polymer ?
#
loop_
_entity_poly.entity_id
_entity_poly.type
_entity_poly.pdbx_seq_one_letter_code
_entity_poly.pdbx_strand_id
1 'polypeptide(L)'
;MNTTLRGCLFAPSGARGSPPSLKLRRTVEALAEAGQAGVPAIARLKGSRAWMHVIAWAVASASACAPAPQTGKTPASGSAMSHAVIDPYLKIQSALADDKVDGIRAEAGHLVTAATALGAPAMKIDTAALQLAAAAEAAPPDIKDVRDKFGALSEAIDAYMTGLHLAPPEGVRVAICPMVNKPWLQEGSMLANPYYGKGMPTCGSFR
;
A
#
# COMPACT_ATOMS: atom_id res chain seq x y z
N MET A 1 -2.74 39.07 -67.29
CA MET A 1 -3.98 39.29 -68.07
C MET A 1 -4.96 38.18 -67.72
N ASN A 2 -6.14 38.57 -67.22
CA ASN A 2 -7.38 37.80 -66.96
C ASN A 2 -7.35 36.59 -66.02
N THR A 3 -8.36 36.26 -65.20
CA THR A 3 -9.58 36.93 -64.71
C THR A 3 -10.15 36.06 -63.56
N THR A 4 -10.68 36.76 -62.57
CA THR A 4 -11.49 36.45 -61.37
C THR A 4 -12.63 35.41 -61.52
N LEU A 5 -13.01 34.71 -60.42
CA LEU A 5 -14.36 34.61 -59.78
C LEU A 5 -14.52 33.30 -58.96
N ARG A 6 -14.69 33.37 -57.62
CA ARG A 6 -15.98 33.38 -56.86
C ARG A 6 -16.58 31.96 -56.80
N GLY A 7 -16.64 31.25 -55.67
CA GLY A 7 -17.18 31.63 -54.37
C GLY A 7 -18.68 31.28 -54.32
N CYS A 8 -19.07 30.24 -53.56
CA CYS A 8 -20.43 30.08 -53.00
C CYS A 8 -20.47 29.00 -51.91
N LEU A 9 -20.88 29.42 -50.71
CA LEU A 9 -21.46 28.59 -49.66
C LEU A 9 -22.72 27.87 -50.17
N PHE A 10 -23.09 26.74 -49.57
CA PHE A 10 -24.39 26.50 -48.90
C PHE A 10 -24.50 25.04 -48.41
N ALA A 11 -24.69 24.87 -47.09
CA ALA A 11 -25.30 23.67 -46.50
C ALA A 11 -26.82 23.71 -46.72
N PRO A 12 -27.57 22.60 -46.55
CA PRO A 12 -28.18 22.39 -45.23
C PRO A 12 -28.48 20.93 -44.82
N SER A 13 -28.87 20.79 -43.55
CA SER A 13 -29.79 19.78 -42.96
C SER A 13 -29.44 18.29 -43.14
N GLY A 14 -29.32 17.47 -42.13
CA GLY A 14 -29.86 17.54 -40.77
C GLY A 14 -30.28 16.14 -40.38
N ALA A 15 -29.84 15.64 -39.24
CA ALA A 15 -30.46 14.50 -38.58
C ALA A 15 -30.05 14.50 -37.11
N ARG A 16 -30.96 15.00 -36.27
CA ARG A 16 -30.98 14.79 -34.82
C ARG A 16 -31.22 13.31 -34.56
N GLY A 17 -30.34 12.67 -33.79
CA GLY A 17 -30.48 11.29 -33.34
C GLY A 17 -29.85 11.08 -31.98
N SER A 18 -30.60 11.33 -30.93
CA SER A 18 -30.41 10.79 -29.58
C SER A 18 -31.79 10.75 -28.91
N PRO A 19 -32.09 9.82 -27.99
CA PRO A 19 -31.26 8.74 -27.44
C PRO A 19 -32.00 7.37 -27.42
N PRO A 20 -31.39 6.31 -26.86
CA PRO A 20 -32.17 5.39 -26.04
C PRO A 20 -31.70 5.40 -24.58
N SER A 21 -32.62 5.75 -23.69
CA SER A 21 -32.47 5.62 -22.25
C SER A 21 -32.51 4.15 -21.84
N LEU A 22 -31.36 3.52 -21.65
CA LEU A 22 -31.29 2.21 -20.98
C LEU A 22 -31.45 2.41 -19.47
N LYS A 23 -32.69 2.26 -18.99
CA LYS A 23 -32.99 2.08 -17.56
C LYS A 23 -32.46 0.70 -17.14
N LEU A 24 -31.24 0.63 -16.61
CA LEU A 24 -30.75 -0.57 -15.95
C LEU A 24 -31.38 -0.63 -14.55
N ARG A 25 -32.48 -1.39 -14.45
CA ARG A 25 -33.14 -1.73 -13.19
C ARG A 25 -32.17 -2.60 -12.37
N ARG A 26 -31.71 -2.10 -11.22
CA ARG A 26 -31.11 -2.93 -10.18
C ARG A 26 -32.24 -3.70 -9.47
N THR A 27 -32.39 -4.97 -9.80
CA THR A 27 -33.04 -5.95 -8.92
C THR A 27 -31.99 -6.46 -7.95
N VAL A 28 -32.09 -6.10 -6.68
CA VAL A 28 -31.36 -6.75 -5.60
C VAL A 28 -32.43 -7.36 -4.70
N GLU A 29 -32.74 -8.63 -4.93
CA GLU A 29 -33.44 -9.42 -3.94
C GLU A 29 -33.15 -10.92 -4.12
N ALA A 30 -32.94 -11.55 -2.97
CA ALA A 30 -32.96 -12.98 -2.67
C ALA A 30 -31.76 -13.86 -3.07
N LEU A 31 -30.95 -14.20 -2.07
CA LEU A 31 -30.83 -15.53 -1.43
C LEU A 31 -29.72 -15.37 -0.34
N ALA A 32 -29.98 -15.26 0.97
CA ALA A 32 -30.48 -16.29 1.90
C ALA A 32 -29.77 -17.65 1.64
N GLU A 33 -29.10 -18.34 2.56
CA GLU A 33 -29.16 -18.37 4.02
C GLU A 33 -28.04 -19.32 4.53
N ALA A 34 -27.96 -19.43 5.86
CA ALA A 34 -27.40 -20.54 6.66
C ALA A 34 -26.04 -20.30 7.35
N GLY A 35 -26.13 -20.00 8.65
CA GLY A 35 -25.03 -20.02 9.61
C GLY A 35 -25.51 -19.75 11.03
N GLN A 36 -26.61 -20.38 11.44
CA GLN A 36 -27.23 -20.24 12.76
C GLN A 36 -26.31 -20.88 13.83
N ALA A 37 -25.69 -20.05 14.67
CA ALA A 37 -25.00 -20.52 15.88
C ALA A 37 -26.03 -20.96 16.91
N GLY A 38 -26.02 -22.26 17.24
CA GLY A 38 -26.87 -22.86 18.26
C GLY A 38 -26.51 -22.38 19.66
N VAL A 39 -27.52 -21.88 20.36
CA VAL A 39 -27.49 -21.59 21.80
C VAL A 39 -27.85 -22.89 22.53
N PRO A 40 -27.05 -23.40 23.47
CA PRO A 40 -27.49 -24.54 24.26
C PRO A 40 -28.50 -24.08 25.32
N ALA A 41 -29.70 -24.66 25.23
CA ALA A 41 -30.77 -24.54 26.19
C ALA A 41 -30.33 -25.10 27.56
N ILE A 42 -30.42 -24.26 28.58
CA ILE A 42 -30.20 -24.60 29.98
C ILE A 42 -31.45 -25.35 30.48
N ALA A 43 -31.34 -26.68 30.57
CA ALA A 43 -32.35 -27.53 31.19
C ALA A 43 -32.35 -27.33 32.71
N ARG A 44 -33.45 -26.77 33.23
CA ARG A 44 -33.68 -26.53 34.65
C ARG A 44 -34.26 -27.79 35.30
N LEU A 45 -33.41 -28.63 35.88
CA LEU A 45 -33.84 -29.78 36.68
C LEU A 45 -34.23 -29.33 38.09
N LYS A 46 -35.42 -29.77 38.50
CA LYS A 46 -36.05 -29.56 39.80
C LYS A 46 -35.75 -30.78 40.67
N GLY A 47 -35.13 -30.62 41.85
CA GLY A 47 -35.05 -31.72 42.82
C GLY A 47 -34.02 -31.60 43.93
N SER A 48 -34.51 -31.27 45.13
CA SER A 48 -34.18 -31.86 46.44
C SER A 48 -32.75 -31.81 47.02
N ARG A 49 -32.65 -31.03 48.11
CA ARG A 49 -31.99 -31.32 49.41
C ARG A 49 -30.80 -32.30 49.41
N ALA A 50 -29.60 -31.78 49.73
CA ALA A 50 -28.82 -32.13 50.94
C ALA A 50 -27.34 -31.76 50.78
N TRP A 51 -26.85 -31.07 51.81
CA TRP A 51 -25.55 -31.16 52.49
C TRP A 51 -24.22 -31.41 51.73
N MET A 52 -23.25 -30.58 52.14
CA MET A 52 -21.83 -30.86 52.40
C MET A 52 -20.78 -30.69 51.30
N HIS A 53 -19.90 -29.71 51.59
CA HIS A 53 -18.45 -29.59 51.35
C HIS A 53 -17.86 -30.04 50.01
N VAL A 54 -17.38 -29.08 49.21
CA VAL A 54 -16.19 -29.31 48.37
C VAL A 54 -15.34 -28.04 48.22
N ILE A 55 -14.23 -28.04 48.97
CA ILE A 55 -12.84 -27.71 48.57
C ILE A 55 -12.63 -26.47 47.67
N ALA A 56 -12.05 -25.43 48.26
CA ALA A 56 -11.40 -24.33 47.56
C ALA A 56 -10.17 -24.84 46.78
N TRP A 57 -10.19 -24.73 45.46
CA TRP A 57 -8.98 -24.81 44.62
C TRP A 57 -8.62 -23.40 44.17
N ALA A 58 -7.51 -22.88 44.70
CA ALA A 58 -6.86 -21.69 44.19
C ALA A 58 -6.18 -22.05 42.86
N VAL A 59 -6.72 -21.55 41.75
CA VAL A 59 -6.08 -21.65 40.43
C VAL A 59 -5.13 -20.47 40.29
N ALA A 60 -3.84 -20.73 40.38
CA ALA A 60 -2.80 -19.78 40.02
C ALA A 60 -2.77 -19.61 38.49
N SER A 61 -3.36 -18.54 38.00
CA SER A 61 -3.29 -18.14 36.59
C SER A 61 -1.90 -17.58 36.27
N ALA A 62 -0.96 -18.44 35.89
CA ALA A 62 0.27 -18.02 35.23
C ALA A 62 -0.08 -17.56 33.81
N SER A 63 -0.15 -16.24 33.60
CA SER A 63 -0.21 -15.65 32.26
C SER A 63 1.13 -15.86 31.56
N ALA A 64 1.27 -16.98 30.87
CA ALA A 64 2.31 -17.15 29.87
C ALA A 64 1.91 -16.34 28.63
N CYS A 65 2.65 -15.26 28.36
CA CYS A 65 2.56 -14.51 27.11
C CYS A 65 3.06 -15.44 25.98
N ALA A 66 2.13 -16.11 25.29
CA ALA A 66 2.48 -16.88 24.10
C ALA A 66 2.73 -15.89 22.94
N PRO A 67 3.86 -16.01 22.20
CA PRO A 67 4.09 -15.19 21.02
C PRO A 67 3.02 -15.48 19.97
N ALA A 68 2.48 -14.42 19.36
CA ALA A 68 1.48 -14.51 18.31
C ALA A 68 1.98 -15.41 17.15
N PRO A 69 1.09 -16.19 16.50
CA PRO A 69 1.46 -17.08 15.42
C PRO A 69 2.07 -16.27 14.27
N GLN A 70 3.36 -16.51 14.02
CA GLN A 70 4.07 -15.96 12.88
C GLN A 70 3.50 -16.61 11.62
N THR A 71 2.79 -15.84 10.79
CA THR A 71 2.40 -16.29 9.45
C THR A 71 3.67 -16.58 8.65
N GLY A 72 3.82 -17.81 8.13
CA GLY A 72 5.07 -18.31 7.50
C GLY A 72 5.53 -17.63 6.19
N LYS A 73 5.16 -16.37 5.97
CA LYS A 73 5.55 -15.55 4.81
C LYS A 73 6.48 -14.38 5.17
N THR A 74 6.64 -14.08 6.46
CA THR A 74 7.62 -13.08 6.91
C THR A 74 9.04 -13.60 6.68
N PRO A 75 9.95 -12.81 6.09
CA PRO A 75 11.34 -13.21 5.90
C PRO A 75 12.02 -13.56 7.23
N ALA A 76 12.96 -14.50 7.18
CA ALA A 76 13.79 -14.82 8.34
C ALA A 76 14.68 -13.63 8.71
N SER A 77 14.92 -13.43 10.01
CA SER A 77 15.85 -12.41 10.49
C SER A 77 17.25 -12.60 9.89
N GLY A 78 17.90 -11.50 9.50
CA GLY A 78 19.23 -11.53 8.86
C GLY A 78 19.22 -11.86 7.36
N SER A 79 18.05 -12.11 6.76
CA SER A 79 17.93 -12.32 5.31
C SER A 79 17.91 -11.00 4.53
N ALA A 80 18.07 -11.08 3.20
CA ALA A 80 17.93 -9.91 2.34
C ALA A 80 16.45 -9.53 2.16
N MET A 81 16.17 -8.24 2.01
CA MET A 81 14.83 -7.76 1.65
C MET A 81 14.43 -8.27 0.26
N SER A 82 13.15 -8.61 0.07
CA SER A 82 12.64 -9.16 -1.20
C SER A 82 12.79 -8.17 -2.36
N HIS A 83 13.33 -8.63 -3.49
CA HIS A 83 13.37 -7.88 -4.75
C HIS A 83 11.98 -7.45 -5.24
N ALA A 84 10.93 -8.21 -4.93
CA ALA A 84 9.56 -7.83 -5.26
C ALA A 84 9.11 -6.51 -4.59
N VAL A 85 9.76 -6.12 -3.49
CA VAL A 85 9.58 -4.80 -2.86
C VAL A 85 10.64 -3.82 -3.34
N ILE A 86 11.91 -4.24 -3.42
CA ILE A 86 13.02 -3.32 -3.70
C ILE A 86 13.01 -2.80 -5.14
N ASP A 87 12.77 -3.64 -6.14
CA ASP A 87 12.84 -3.24 -7.55
C ASP A 87 11.82 -2.13 -7.91
N PRO A 88 10.51 -2.25 -7.59
CA PRO A 88 9.56 -1.15 -7.84
C PRO A 88 9.87 0.09 -6.99
N TYR A 89 10.35 -0.08 -5.77
CA TYR A 89 10.78 1.06 -4.93
C TYR A 89 11.93 1.85 -5.58
N LEU A 90 12.94 1.17 -6.10
CA LEU A 90 14.11 1.80 -6.73
C LEU A 90 13.73 2.55 -8.01
N LYS A 91 12.79 2.02 -8.80
CA LYS A 91 12.26 2.75 -9.96
C LYS A 91 11.56 4.05 -9.57
N ILE A 92 10.75 4.03 -8.51
CA ILE A 92 10.11 5.23 -7.98
C ILE A 92 11.17 6.22 -7.48
N GLN A 93 12.14 5.74 -6.70
CA GLN A 93 13.24 6.56 -6.20
C GLN A 93 14.00 7.24 -7.35
N SER A 94 14.36 6.47 -8.38
CA SER A 94 15.06 6.99 -9.56
C SER A 94 14.21 8.04 -10.30
N ALA A 95 12.92 7.78 -10.51
CA ALA A 95 12.01 8.73 -11.14
C ALA A 95 11.93 10.06 -10.36
N LEU A 96 11.80 9.99 -9.04
CA LEU A 96 11.71 11.18 -8.18
C LEU A 96 13.04 11.95 -8.09
N ALA A 97 14.17 11.25 -8.12
CA ALA A 97 15.49 11.86 -8.24
C ALA A 97 15.66 12.62 -9.57
N ASP A 98 14.90 12.21 -10.58
CA ASP A 98 14.86 12.81 -11.92
C ASP A 98 13.78 13.90 -12.13
N ASP A 99 13.06 14.25 -11.06
CA ASP A 99 11.88 15.13 -11.06
C ASP A 99 10.70 14.62 -11.92
N LYS A 100 10.53 13.31 -12.00
CA LYS A 100 9.44 12.66 -12.76
C LYS A 100 8.43 12.00 -11.83
N VAL A 101 7.18 11.97 -12.28
CA VAL A 101 6.07 11.27 -11.61
C VAL A 101 5.47 10.16 -12.46
N ASP A 102 5.89 10.06 -13.73
CA ASP A 102 5.44 9.03 -14.65
C ASP A 102 5.77 7.63 -14.14
N GLY A 103 4.79 6.72 -14.24
CA GLY A 103 4.96 5.32 -13.84
C GLY A 103 4.90 5.06 -12.32
N ILE A 104 4.98 6.08 -11.46
CA ILE A 104 5.00 5.89 -9.99
C ILE A 104 3.75 5.14 -9.51
N ARG A 105 2.56 5.46 -10.05
CA ARG A 105 1.32 4.74 -9.73
C ARG A 105 1.45 3.23 -9.91
N ALA A 106 2.00 2.81 -11.05
CA ALA A 106 2.10 1.39 -11.40
C ALA A 106 3.07 0.67 -10.47
N GLU A 107 4.24 1.26 -10.23
CA GLU A 107 5.26 0.70 -9.34
C GLU A 107 4.78 0.69 -7.87
N ALA A 108 4.02 1.70 -7.44
CA ALA A 108 3.37 1.70 -6.13
C ALA A 108 2.34 0.56 -6.00
N GLY A 109 1.60 0.24 -7.08
CA GLY A 109 0.71 -0.93 -7.12
C GLY A 109 1.47 -2.26 -6.98
N HIS A 110 2.66 -2.38 -7.56
CA HIS A 110 3.53 -3.55 -7.37
C HIS A 110 4.00 -3.66 -5.90
N LEU A 111 4.33 -2.54 -5.26
CA LEU A 111 4.67 -2.50 -3.84
C LEU A 111 3.52 -2.95 -2.93
N VAL A 112 2.29 -2.52 -3.19
CA VAL A 112 1.09 -2.97 -2.45
C VAL A 112 0.96 -4.49 -2.54
N THR A 113 1.08 -5.04 -3.75
CA THR A 113 1.00 -6.49 -3.98
C THR A 113 2.10 -7.24 -3.22
N ALA A 114 3.34 -6.75 -3.28
CA ALA A 114 4.47 -7.36 -2.58
C ALA A 114 4.34 -7.25 -1.05
N ALA A 115 3.93 -6.10 -0.52
CA ALA A 115 3.72 -5.88 0.90
C ALA A 115 2.60 -6.79 1.45
N THR A 116 1.49 -6.93 0.72
CA THR A 116 0.41 -7.86 1.07
C THR A 116 0.91 -9.31 1.14
N ALA A 117 1.82 -9.72 0.24
CA ALA A 117 2.39 -11.07 0.25
C ALA A 117 3.30 -11.34 1.47
N LEU A 118 3.98 -10.31 1.99
CA LEU A 118 4.81 -10.38 3.20
C LEU A 118 3.99 -10.47 4.50
N GLY A 119 2.69 -10.14 4.44
CA GLY A 119 1.75 -10.30 5.55
C GLY A 119 1.74 -9.14 6.56
N ALA A 120 1.16 -9.40 7.73
CA ALA A 120 0.83 -8.36 8.71
C ALA A 120 2.00 -7.43 9.11
N PRO A 121 3.25 -7.90 9.27
CA PRO A 121 4.36 -7.00 9.60
C PRO A 121 4.62 -5.91 8.55
N ALA A 122 4.22 -6.12 7.28
CA ALA A 122 4.42 -5.18 6.17
C ALA A 122 3.25 -4.21 5.96
N MET A 123 2.23 -4.18 6.83
CA MET A 123 1.04 -3.33 6.66
C MET A 123 1.35 -1.82 6.49
N LYS A 124 2.43 -1.33 7.12
CA LYS A 124 2.85 0.08 6.96
C LYS A 124 3.38 0.37 5.55
N ILE A 125 4.07 -0.59 4.94
CA ILE A 125 4.55 -0.47 3.55
C ILE A 125 3.34 -0.45 2.62
N ASP A 126 2.39 -1.36 2.81
CA ASP A 126 1.14 -1.43 2.03
C ASP A 126 0.36 -0.11 2.07
N THR A 127 0.11 0.41 3.27
CA THR A 127 -0.60 1.68 3.47
C THR A 127 0.13 2.85 2.82
N ALA A 128 1.45 2.95 3.00
CA ALA A 128 2.24 4.04 2.42
C ALA A 128 2.30 3.95 0.89
N ALA A 129 2.39 2.74 0.33
CA ALA A 129 2.36 2.52 -1.12
C ALA A 129 0.99 2.89 -1.72
N LEU A 130 -0.12 2.59 -1.05
CA LEU A 130 -1.46 3.04 -1.47
C LEU A 130 -1.58 4.57 -1.48
N GLN A 131 -1.06 5.23 -0.44
CA GLN A 131 -1.07 6.70 -0.38
C GLN A 131 -0.21 7.33 -1.46
N LEU A 132 0.95 6.74 -1.76
CA LEU A 132 1.82 7.17 -2.85
C LEU A 132 1.13 7.00 -4.21
N ALA A 133 0.48 5.85 -4.44
CA ALA A 133 -0.27 5.61 -5.67
C ALA A 133 -1.36 6.67 -5.85
N ALA A 134 -2.13 6.96 -4.81
CA ALA A 134 -3.17 7.99 -4.84
C ALA A 134 -2.61 9.39 -5.15
N ALA A 135 -1.47 9.77 -4.56
CA ALA A 135 -0.81 11.05 -4.86
C ALA A 135 -0.34 11.14 -6.31
N ALA A 136 0.23 10.05 -6.85
CA ALA A 136 0.68 9.98 -8.23
C ALA A 136 -0.48 9.96 -9.26
N GLU A 137 -1.69 9.61 -8.82
CA GLU A 137 -2.92 9.59 -9.62
C GLU A 137 -3.66 10.92 -9.69
N ALA A 138 -3.29 11.90 -8.86
CA ALA A 138 -3.92 13.21 -8.86
C ALA A 138 -3.79 13.88 -10.24
N ALA A 139 -4.77 14.72 -10.60
CA ALA A 139 -4.84 15.37 -11.91
C ALA A 139 -4.84 16.91 -11.77
N PRO A 140 -3.71 17.60 -12.02
CA PRO A 140 -2.37 17.05 -12.26
C PRO A 140 -1.72 16.54 -10.96
N PRO A 141 -0.71 15.64 -11.06
CA PRO A 141 0.02 15.18 -9.89
C PRO A 141 0.89 16.30 -9.31
N ASP A 142 0.83 16.49 -7.98
CA ASP A 142 1.75 17.39 -7.27
C ASP A 142 2.99 16.62 -6.82
N ILE A 143 4.12 16.89 -7.46
CA ILE A 143 5.39 16.22 -7.15
C ILE A 143 5.82 16.40 -5.68
N LYS A 144 5.42 17.49 -5.01
CA LYS A 144 5.73 17.66 -3.58
C LYS A 144 4.97 16.64 -2.73
N ASP A 145 3.68 16.47 -2.97
CA ASP A 145 2.89 15.46 -2.26
C ASP A 145 3.38 14.03 -2.58
N VAL A 146 3.73 13.76 -3.85
CA VAL A 146 4.32 12.46 -4.23
C VAL A 146 5.63 12.19 -3.47
N ARG A 147 6.50 13.20 -3.32
CA ARG A 147 7.75 13.09 -2.53
C ARG A 147 7.50 12.87 -1.06
N ASP A 148 6.51 13.55 -0.49
CA ASP A 148 6.13 13.39 0.91
C ASP A 148 5.62 11.96 1.18
N LYS A 149 4.76 11.43 0.28
CA LYS A 149 4.28 10.05 0.36
C LYS A 149 5.39 9.01 0.11
N PHE A 150 6.32 9.30 -0.79
CA PHE A 150 7.52 8.47 -0.96
C PHE A 150 8.40 8.46 0.30
N GLY A 151 8.49 9.58 1.01
CA GLY A 151 9.16 9.67 2.31
C GLY A 151 8.55 8.71 3.34
N ALA A 152 7.22 8.71 3.46
CA ALA A 152 6.51 7.79 4.36
C ALA A 152 6.73 6.31 3.96
N LEU A 153 6.72 6.01 2.66
CA LEU A 153 7.03 4.67 2.15
C LEU A 153 8.47 4.25 2.50
N SER A 154 9.44 5.15 2.33
CA SER A 154 10.85 4.87 2.61
C SER A 154 11.09 4.60 4.10
N GLU A 155 10.47 5.39 4.98
CA GLU A 155 10.51 5.14 6.43
C GLU A 155 9.85 3.80 6.80
N ALA A 156 8.74 3.44 6.15
CA ALA A 156 8.07 2.17 6.40
C ALA A 156 8.94 0.96 6.00
N ILE A 157 9.60 1.02 4.84
CA ILE A 157 10.53 -0.02 4.38
C ILE A 157 11.75 -0.11 5.30
N ASP A 158 12.34 1.04 5.65
CA ASP A 158 13.50 1.08 6.55
C ASP A 158 13.20 0.54 7.95
N ALA A 159 12.03 0.89 8.51
CA ALA A 159 11.57 0.37 9.79
C ALA A 159 11.29 -1.14 9.73
N TYR A 160 10.72 -1.63 8.62
CA TYR A 160 10.49 -3.05 8.40
C TYR A 160 11.80 -3.84 8.36
N MET A 161 12.77 -3.35 7.57
CA MET A 161 14.09 -3.97 7.46
C MET A 161 14.83 -3.95 8.79
N THR A 162 14.87 -2.81 9.48
CA THR A 162 15.53 -2.68 10.78
C THR A 162 14.89 -3.58 11.82
N GLY A 163 13.56 -3.62 11.90
CA GLY A 163 12.82 -4.42 12.88
C GLY A 163 12.97 -5.93 12.69
N LEU A 164 13.29 -6.38 11.48
CA LEU A 164 13.54 -7.79 11.15
C LEU A 164 15.03 -8.06 10.88
N HIS A 165 15.92 -7.11 11.15
CA HIS A 165 17.35 -7.21 10.85
C HIS A 165 17.65 -7.63 9.41
N LEU A 166 16.87 -7.17 8.45
CA LEU A 166 17.06 -7.49 7.04
C LEU A 166 18.16 -6.60 6.44
N ALA A 167 18.94 -7.19 5.56
CA ALA A 167 19.91 -6.46 4.76
C ALA A 167 19.24 -5.94 3.47
N PRO A 168 19.66 -4.77 2.95
CA PRO A 168 19.40 -4.42 1.56
C PRO A 168 19.97 -5.51 0.62
N PRO A 169 19.37 -5.73 -0.56
CA PRO A 169 19.98 -6.57 -1.59
C PRO A 169 21.39 -6.08 -1.97
N GLU A 170 22.17 -6.97 -2.59
CA GLU A 170 23.51 -6.61 -3.07
C GLU A 170 23.45 -5.39 -4.00
N GLY A 171 24.38 -4.45 -3.82
CA GLY A 171 24.44 -3.22 -4.61
C GLY A 171 23.47 -2.11 -4.18
N VAL A 172 22.52 -2.41 -3.28
CA VAL A 172 21.58 -1.43 -2.70
C VAL A 172 22.12 -0.91 -1.39
N ARG A 173 22.03 0.40 -1.18
CA ARG A 173 22.50 1.08 0.03
C ARG A 173 21.42 1.98 0.57
N VAL A 174 21.45 2.18 1.89
CA VAL A 174 20.59 3.16 2.55
C VAL A 174 21.35 4.49 2.62
N ALA A 175 20.70 5.55 2.15
CA ALA A 175 21.14 6.92 2.31
C ALA A 175 20.14 7.69 3.17
N ILE A 176 20.57 8.83 3.71
CA ILE A 176 19.75 9.71 4.52
C ILE A 176 19.86 11.15 4.05
N CYS A 177 18.73 11.84 3.96
CA CYS A 177 18.70 13.25 3.62
C CYS A 177 18.67 14.07 4.91
N PRO A 178 19.69 14.88 5.21
CA PRO A 178 19.77 15.62 6.47
C PRO A 178 18.73 16.74 6.59
N MET A 179 18.17 17.20 5.46
CA MET A 179 17.20 18.31 5.44
C MET A 179 15.78 17.85 5.79
N VAL A 180 15.32 16.74 5.19
CA VAL A 180 14.00 16.15 5.51
C VAL A 180 14.07 15.10 6.62
N ASN A 181 15.28 14.70 7.02
CA ASN A 181 15.54 13.65 8.01
C ASN A 181 14.85 12.31 7.68
N LYS A 182 14.90 11.89 6.42
CA LYS A 182 14.31 10.63 5.94
C LYS A 182 15.34 9.76 5.23
N PRO A 183 15.29 8.42 5.44
CA PRO A 183 16.14 7.49 4.74
C PRO A 183 15.57 7.17 3.35
N TRP A 184 16.42 6.83 2.39
CA TRP A 184 15.99 6.19 1.14
C TRP A 184 16.96 5.06 0.74
N LEU A 185 16.48 4.08 -0.02
CA LEU A 185 17.35 3.09 -0.65
C LEU A 185 17.65 3.47 -2.09
N GLN A 186 18.87 3.19 -2.54
CA GLN A 186 19.26 3.36 -3.95
C GLN A 186 20.39 2.40 -4.32
N GLU A 187 20.56 2.20 -5.62
CA GLU A 187 21.72 1.50 -6.16
C GLU A 187 22.92 2.44 -6.36
N GLY A 188 24.11 1.84 -6.40
CA GLY A 188 25.33 2.54 -6.78
C GLY A 188 25.94 3.40 -5.68
N SER A 189 27.03 4.09 -6.04
CA SER A 189 27.87 4.85 -5.11
C SER A 189 27.66 6.36 -5.15
N MET A 190 26.89 6.86 -6.12
CA MET A 190 26.58 8.29 -6.25
C MET A 190 25.18 8.57 -5.72
N LEU A 191 25.04 9.58 -4.87
CA LEU A 191 23.74 9.97 -4.32
C LEU A 191 22.81 10.50 -5.41
N ALA A 192 21.55 10.05 -5.36
CA ALA A 192 20.45 10.50 -6.19
C ALA A 192 19.25 10.80 -5.29
N ASN A 193 19.19 12.01 -4.73
CA ASN A 193 18.20 12.39 -3.72
C ASN A 193 16.78 12.47 -4.31
N PRO A 194 15.84 11.59 -3.91
CA PRO A 194 14.46 11.59 -4.44
C PRO A 194 13.60 12.74 -3.89
N TYR A 195 13.95 13.33 -2.75
CA TYR A 195 13.19 14.38 -2.08
C TYR A 195 13.39 15.76 -2.70
N TYR A 196 14.56 16.01 -3.27
CA TYR A 196 14.88 17.29 -3.91
C TYR A 196 15.18 17.16 -5.41
N GLY A 197 15.23 15.95 -5.94
CA GLY A 197 15.44 15.69 -7.37
C GLY A 197 16.72 16.32 -7.90
N LYS A 198 16.65 16.88 -9.11
CA LYS A 198 17.78 17.55 -9.76
C LYS A 198 18.16 18.88 -9.09
N GLY A 199 17.32 19.39 -8.18
CA GLY A 199 17.65 20.58 -7.40
C GLY A 199 18.78 20.34 -6.39
N MET A 200 18.86 19.15 -5.81
CA MET A 200 19.92 18.77 -4.85
C MET A 200 20.28 17.27 -4.93
N PRO A 201 20.73 16.78 -6.09
CA PRO A 201 20.85 15.34 -6.36
C PRO A 201 21.84 14.65 -5.42
N THR A 202 22.89 15.37 -4.99
CA THR A 202 23.94 14.83 -4.12
C THR A 202 23.75 15.17 -2.64
N CYS A 203 22.62 15.77 -2.25
CA CYS A 203 22.37 16.12 -0.85
C CYS A 203 22.01 14.86 -0.05
N GLY A 204 22.91 14.42 0.83
CA GLY A 204 22.71 13.29 1.71
C GLY A 204 24.01 12.59 2.06
N SER A 205 23.89 11.45 2.72
CA SER A 205 25.01 10.55 3.00
C SER A 205 24.53 9.11 3.09
N PHE A 206 25.36 8.16 2.69
CA PHE A 206 25.11 6.75 2.98
C PHE A 206 25.32 6.47 4.48
N ARG A 207 24.59 5.48 5.01
CA ARG A 207 24.74 4.97 6.37
C ARG A 207 24.95 3.46 6.39
#